data_AF-A0A8T0FJP1-F1
#
_entry.id   AF-A0A8T0FJP1-F1
#
_cell.length_a   1.000
_cell.length_b   1.000
_cell.length_c   1.000
_cell.angle_alpha   90.00
_cell.angle_beta   90.00
_cell.angle_gamma   90.00
#
_symmetry.space_group_name_H-M   'P 1'
#
loop_
_entity.id
_entity.type
_entity.pdbx_description
1 polymer ?
#
loop_
_entity_poly.entity_id
_entity_poly.type
_entity_poly.pdbx_seq_one_letter_code
_entity_poly.pdbx_strand_id
1 'polypeptide(L)'
;MDFLSGFITKDPSGGKLLKYGTQLTKLAQREQVMMTVDLDDVAVMFEDLCEAILQNARRYSALFADVIQEMLPNYKIRDVAAKDVLDVYIQHRLKMDAMSHTDGEYRDPKNKYPAELLRRFEIYFKNKSDADQLSKANACGFNLHL
;
A
#
# COMPACT_ATOMS: atom_id res chain seq x y z
N MET A 1 -10.09 -16.63 -1.48
CA MET A 1 -10.23 -15.85 -2.73
C MET A 1 -9.64 -14.48 -2.43
N ASP A 2 -8.53 -14.11 -3.07
CA ASP A 2 -7.89 -12.80 -2.86
C ASP A 2 -8.68 -11.68 -3.55
N PHE A 3 -9.01 -10.63 -2.78
CA PHE A 3 -9.68 -9.43 -3.29
C PHE A 3 -8.86 -8.74 -4.39
N LEU A 4 -7.56 -8.61 -4.18
CA LEU A 4 -6.66 -7.81 -5.01
C LEU A 4 -6.41 -8.40 -6.40
N SER A 5 -6.39 -9.72 -6.54
CA SER A 5 -6.18 -10.41 -7.81
C SER A 5 -7.48 -10.69 -8.57
N GLY A 6 -8.60 -10.81 -7.86
CA GLY A 6 -9.88 -11.25 -8.42
C GLY A 6 -10.83 -10.13 -8.87
N PHE A 7 -10.59 -8.89 -8.47
CA PHE A 7 -11.54 -7.80 -8.73
C PHE A 7 -11.52 -7.34 -10.20
N ILE A 8 -12.61 -7.60 -10.89
CA ILE A 8 -12.83 -7.23 -12.29
C ILE A 8 -13.88 -6.12 -12.37
N THR A 9 -13.50 -4.99 -12.94
CA THR A 9 -14.41 -3.89 -13.28
C THR A 9 -14.72 -3.93 -14.78
N LYS A 10 -15.91 -3.46 -15.16
CA LYS A 10 -16.27 -3.26 -16.56
C LYS A 10 -15.67 -1.94 -17.03
N ASP A 11 -14.81 -2.01 -18.04
CA ASP A 11 -14.30 -0.83 -18.73
C ASP A 11 -15.45 -0.17 -19.52
N PRO A 12 -15.52 1.17 -19.67
CA PRO A 12 -16.44 1.84 -20.60
C PRO A 12 -16.47 1.26 -22.03
N SER A 13 -15.41 0.59 -22.48
CA SER A 13 -15.35 -0.13 -23.76
C SER A 13 -15.93 -1.56 -23.72
N GLY A 14 -16.50 -1.99 -22.60
CA GLY A 14 -17.10 -3.32 -22.41
C GLY A 14 -16.11 -4.44 -22.07
N GLY A 15 -14.82 -4.12 -21.95
CA GLY A 15 -13.77 -5.06 -21.55
C GLY A 15 -13.82 -5.40 -20.05
N LYS A 16 -13.33 -6.59 -19.70
CA LYS A 16 -13.06 -6.97 -18.31
C LYS A 16 -11.68 -6.42 -17.93
N LEU A 17 -11.63 -5.47 -17.00
CA LEU A 17 -10.37 -4.85 -16.54
C LEU A 17 -10.10 -5.22 -15.08
N LEU A 18 -8.88 -5.70 -14.81
CA LEU A 18 -8.38 -5.90 -13.46
C LEU A 18 -7.91 -4.56 -12.87
N LYS A 19 -8.83 -3.82 -12.25
CA LYS A 19 -8.57 -2.47 -11.71
C LYS A 19 -7.38 -2.45 -10.76
N TYR A 20 -7.36 -3.35 -9.77
CA TYR A 20 -6.27 -3.42 -8.79
C TYR A 20 -5.03 -4.14 -9.33
N GLY A 21 -5.19 -5.14 -10.20
CA GLY A 21 -4.06 -5.83 -10.84
C GLY A 21 -3.18 -4.91 -11.70
N THR A 22 -3.80 -3.98 -12.44
CA THR A 22 -3.05 -2.98 -13.21
C THR A 22 -2.30 -2.00 -12.31
N GLN A 23 -2.90 -1.56 -11.19
CA GLN A 23 -2.21 -0.74 -10.18
C GLN A 23 -1.05 -1.49 -9.54
N LEU A 24 -1.23 -2.76 -9.16
CA LEU A 24 -0.16 -3.60 -8.61
C LEU A 24 1.02 -3.74 -9.55
N THR A 25 0.76 -3.87 -10.85
CA THR A 25 1.81 -3.93 -11.88
C THR A 25 2.60 -2.62 -11.94
N LYS A 26 1.90 -1.48 -11.92
CA LYS A 26 2.54 -0.14 -11.90
C LYS A 26 3.32 0.12 -10.62
N LEU A 27 2.82 -0.35 -9.46
CA LEU A 27 3.54 -0.30 -8.19
C LEU A 27 4.81 -1.17 -8.24
N ALA A 28 4.72 -2.39 -8.77
CA ALA A 28 5.86 -3.30 -8.90
C ALA A 28 6.96 -2.73 -9.83
N GLN A 29 6.54 -2.01 -10.87
CA GLN A 29 7.43 -1.30 -11.80
C GLN A 29 7.92 0.05 -11.27
N ARG A 30 7.44 0.48 -10.08
CA ARG A 30 7.68 1.81 -9.50
C ARG A 30 7.31 2.96 -10.43
N GLU A 31 6.30 2.76 -11.27
CA GLU A 31 5.66 3.83 -12.04
C GLU A 31 4.65 4.58 -11.18
N GLN A 32 4.10 3.90 -10.17
CA GLN A 32 3.13 4.44 -9.23
C GLN A 32 3.66 4.28 -7.81
N VAL A 33 3.43 5.30 -6.98
CA VAL A 33 3.86 5.36 -5.56
C VAL A 33 2.64 5.35 -4.62
N MET A 34 1.42 5.51 -5.16
CA MET A 34 0.21 5.61 -4.37
C MET A 34 -0.84 4.64 -4.89
N MET A 35 -1.34 3.74 -4.05
CA MET A 35 -2.47 2.87 -4.38
C MET A 35 -3.73 3.38 -3.70
N THR A 36 -4.81 3.55 -4.46
CA THR A 36 -6.12 3.91 -3.90
C THR A 36 -7.05 2.71 -3.98
N VAL A 37 -7.58 2.30 -2.84
CA VAL A 37 -8.57 1.23 -2.71
C VAL A 37 -9.93 1.83 -2.38
N ASP A 38 -10.94 1.54 -3.20
CA ASP A 38 -12.29 2.05 -2.98
C ASP A 38 -13.04 1.14 -2.01
N LEU A 39 -13.55 1.72 -0.92
CA LEU A 39 -14.32 0.94 0.07
C LEU A 39 -15.64 0.41 -0.49
N ASP A 40 -16.22 1.08 -1.49
CA ASP A 40 -17.37 0.57 -2.24
C ASP A 40 -17.05 -0.80 -2.88
N ASP A 41 -15.87 -0.94 -3.50
CA ASP A 41 -15.43 -2.19 -4.13
C ASP A 41 -15.16 -3.28 -3.09
N VAL A 42 -14.60 -2.92 -1.94
CA VAL A 42 -14.36 -3.84 -0.82
C VAL A 42 -15.69 -4.32 -0.25
N ALA A 43 -16.66 -3.44 -0.02
CA ALA A 43 -17.97 -3.77 0.54
C ALA A 43 -18.75 -4.75 -0.35
N VAL A 44 -18.62 -4.65 -1.67
CA VAL A 44 -19.28 -5.58 -2.62
C VAL A 44 -18.79 -7.02 -2.46
N MET A 45 -17.52 -7.21 -2.07
CA MET A 45 -16.93 -8.55 -1.92
C MET A 45 -16.90 -9.03 -0.46
N PHE A 46 -16.65 -8.12 0.47
CA PHE A 46 -16.42 -8.35 1.89
C PHE A 46 -16.95 -7.16 2.71
N GLU A 47 -18.25 -7.19 3.03
CA GLU A 47 -18.91 -6.15 3.82
C GLU A 47 -18.29 -6.01 5.23
N ASP A 48 -18.06 -7.12 5.93
CA ASP A 48 -17.43 -7.14 7.25
C ASP A 48 -16.04 -6.47 7.25
N LEU A 49 -15.25 -6.68 6.20
CA LEU A 49 -13.93 -6.08 6.06
C LEU A 49 -14.03 -4.57 5.85
N CYS A 50 -15.03 -4.11 5.10
CA CYS A 50 -15.27 -2.69 4.91
C CYS A 50 -15.60 -2.00 6.25
N GLU A 51 -16.49 -2.59 7.06
CA GLU A 51 -16.80 -2.06 8.39
C GLU A 51 -15.58 -2.03 9.31
N ALA A 52 -14.78 -3.10 9.30
CA ALA A 52 -13.54 -3.18 10.06
C ALA A 52 -12.55 -2.07 9.64
N ILE A 53 -12.40 -1.81 8.34
CA ILE A 53 -11.54 -0.75 7.83
C ILE A 53 -12.06 0.63 8.26
N LEU A 54 -13.38 0.86 8.22
CA LEU A 54 -13.97 2.13 8.67
C LEU A 54 -13.72 2.39 10.16
N GLN A 55 -13.75 1.34 11.00
CA GLN A 55 -13.47 1.48 12.43
C GLN A 55 -11.98 1.73 12.74
N ASN A 56 -11.06 1.15 11.95
CA ASN A 56 -9.61 1.29 12.20
C ASN A 56 -8.77 1.34 10.91
N ALA A 57 -8.96 2.42 10.14
CA ALA A 57 -8.30 2.56 8.84
C ALA A 57 -6.77 2.53 8.92
N ARG A 58 -6.18 3.04 10.01
CA ARG A 58 -4.71 3.08 10.18
C ARG A 58 -4.09 1.69 10.31
N ARG A 59 -4.74 0.78 11.05
CA ARG A 59 -4.22 -0.58 11.19
C ARG A 59 -4.39 -1.36 9.88
N TYR A 60 -5.56 -1.24 9.26
CA TYR A 60 -5.83 -1.97 8.02
C TYR A 60 -4.99 -1.45 6.85
N SER A 61 -4.62 -0.17 6.80
CA SER A 61 -3.68 0.31 5.77
C SER A 61 -2.30 -0.34 5.91
N ALA A 62 -1.80 -0.49 7.14
CA ALA A 62 -0.54 -1.20 7.40
C ALA A 62 -0.63 -2.69 7.01
N LEU A 63 -1.71 -3.37 7.39
CA LEU A 63 -1.93 -4.78 7.02
C LEU A 63 -2.02 -4.99 5.51
N PHE A 64 -2.76 -4.13 4.81
CA PHE A 64 -2.81 -4.14 3.35
C PHE A 64 -1.43 -3.87 2.74
N ALA A 65 -0.63 -3.00 3.36
CA ALA A 65 0.72 -2.71 2.89
C ALA A 65 1.67 -3.92 3.04
N ASP A 66 1.53 -4.70 4.11
CA ASP A 66 2.26 -5.94 4.30
C ASP A 66 1.87 -6.99 3.24
N VAL A 67 0.56 -7.19 3.03
CA VAL A 67 0.04 -8.16 2.05
C VAL A 67 0.44 -7.79 0.62
N ILE A 68 0.34 -6.51 0.25
CA ILE A 68 0.76 -6.05 -1.08
C ILE A 68 2.26 -6.25 -1.26
N GLN A 69 3.06 -5.92 -0.24
CA GLN A 69 4.52 -6.10 -0.28
C GLN A 69 4.90 -7.57 -0.56
N GLU A 70 4.18 -8.53 0.04
CA GLU A 70 4.38 -9.96 -0.19
C GLU A 70 3.99 -10.39 -1.62
N MET A 71 2.96 -9.76 -2.20
CA MET A 71 2.49 -10.08 -3.55
C MET A 71 3.26 -9.40 -4.68
N LEU A 72 3.89 -8.26 -4.44
CA LEU A 72 4.62 -7.47 -5.46
C LEU A 72 5.63 -8.27 -6.30
N PRO A 73 6.41 -9.23 -5.75
CA PRO A 73 7.34 -10.04 -6.55
C PRO A 73 6.68 -10.76 -7.73
N ASN A 74 5.42 -11.19 -7.59
CA ASN A 74 4.68 -11.91 -8.62
C ASN A 74 4.25 -11.02 -9.79
N TYR A 75 4.16 -9.70 -9.56
CA TYR A 75 3.73 -8.71 -10.56
C TYR A 75 4.90 -7.97 -11.21
N LYS A 76 6.15 -8.33 -10.87
CA LYS A 76 7.35 -7.68 -11.40
C LYS A 76 7.65 -8.18 -12.82
N ILE A 77 7.36 -7.35 -13.82
CA ILE A 77 7.59 -7.68 -15.24
C ILE A 77 9.04 -7.39 -15.68
N ARG A 78 9.69 -6.38 -15.09
CA ARG A 78 11.05 -5.95 -15.45
C ARG A 78 11.84 -5.54 -14.21
N ASP A 79 13.17 -5.61 -14.30
CA ASP A 79 14.04 -5.02 -13.30
C ASP A 79 13.99 -3.50 -13.39
N VAL A 80 13.54 -2.88 -12.30
CA VAL A 80 13.43 -1.43 -12.19
C VAL A 80 14.81 -0.87 -11.85
N ALA A 81 15.38 -0.08 -12.75
CA ALA A 81 16.59 0.69 -12.48
C ALA A 81 16.38 1.61 -11.26
N ALA A 82 17.42 1.82 -10.46
CA ALA A 82 17.37 2.76 -9.34
C ALA A 82 17.14 4.18 -9.88
N LYS A 83 15.91 4.68 -9.75
CA LYS A 83 15.52 6.02 -10.22
C LYS A 83 15.57 7.06 -9.12
N ASP A 84 15.45 6.66 -7.85
CA ASP A 84 15.22 7.57 -6.73
C ASP A 84 16.42 7.68 -5.78
N VAL A 85 16.59 8.86 -5.19
CA VAL A 85 17.68 9.19 -4.24
C VAL A 85 17.59 8.31 -2.99
N LEU A 86 16.37 7.96 -2.55
CA LEU A 86 16.15 7.05 -1.43
C LEU A 86 16.69 5.65 -1.73
N ASP A 87 16.59 5.18 -2.97
CA ASP A 87 17.12 3.88 -3.42
C ASP A 87 18.62 3.85 -3.32
N VAL A 88 19.23 4.93 -3.81
CA VAL A 88 20.67 5.13 -3.83
C VAL A 88 21.15 5.18 -2.38
N TYR A 89 20.48 5.91 -1.50
CA TYR A 89 20.77 5.94 -0.08
C TYR A 89 20.68 4.55 0.57
N ILE A 90 19.60 3.79 0.34
CA ILE A 90 19.43 2.44 0.86
C ILE A 90 20.52 1.51 0.32
N GLN A 91 20.81 1.56 -0.98
CA GLN A 91 21.86 0.74 -1.60
C GLN A 91 23.25 1.08 -1.05
N HIS A 92 23.58 2.36 -0.90
CA HIS A 92 24.84 2.78 -0.29
C HIS A 92 24.93 2.32 1.16
N ARG A 93 23.84 2.43 1.93
CA ARG A 93 23.83 1.96 3.32
C ARG A 93 24.00 0.46 3.41
N LEU A 94 23.30 -0.33 2.60
CA LEU A 94 23.45 -1.78 2.55
C LEU A 94 24.87 -2.20 2.13
N LYS A 95 25.49 -1.47 1.19
CA LYS A 95 26.89 -1.69 0.80
C LYS A 95 27.86 -1.35 1.93
N MET A 96 27.65 -0.24 2.64
CA MET A 96 28.45 0.14 3.81
C MET A 96 28.27 -0.87 4.95
N ASP A 97 27.04 -1.33 5.19
CA ASP A 97 26.74 -2.36 6.15
C ASP A 97 27.45 -3.66 5.77
N ALA A 98 27.38 -4.11 4.51
CA ALA A 98 28.06 -5.29 3.99
C ALA A 98 29.60 -5.20 4.11
N MET A 99 30.18 -4.03 3.88
CA MET A 99 31.61 -3.76 4.06
C MET A 99 32.02 -3.71 5.53
N SER A 100 31.13 -3.26 6.42
CA SER A 100 31.34 -3.22 7.88
C SER A 100 31.13 -4.57 8.57
N HIS A 101 30.79 -5.66 7.84
CA HIS A 101 30.76 -7.04 8.38
C HIS A 101 32.17 -7.62 8.59
N THR A 102 33.15 -6.81 8.97
CA THR A 102 34.44 -7.32 9.46
C THR A 102 34.21 -7.85 10.88
N ASP A 103 34.51 -9.14 11.05
CA ASP A 103 34.34 -9.99 12.23
C ASP A 103 34.22 -9.28 13.61
N GLY A 104 33.06 -9.43 14.26
CA GLY A 104 32.95 -9.34 15.72
C GLY A 104 32.04 -8.25 16.32
N GLU A 105 31.48 -7.32 15.54
CA GLU A 105 30.65 -6.26 16.12
C GLU A 105 29.21 -6.69 16.44
N TYR A 106 28.83 -6.55 17.72
CA TYR A 106 27.47 -6.74 18.21
C TYR A 106 26.57 -5.62 17.67
N ARG A 107 25.71 -5.95 16.69
CA ARG A 107 24.69 -5.01 16.20
C ARG A 107 23.49 -4.99 17.13
N ASP A 108 23.03 -3.78 17.47
CA ASP A 108 21.73 -3.61 18.10
C ASP A 108 20.60 -4.08 17.14
N PRO A 109 19.74 -5.02 17.55
CA PRO A 109 18.61 -5.50 16.73
C PRO A 109 17.57 -4.40 16.44
N LYS A 110 17.67 -3.26 17.15
CA LYS A 110 16.89 -2.04 16.91
C LYS A 110 17.30 -1.27 15.66
N ASN A 111 18.46 -1.57 15.06
CA ASN A 111 18.94 -0.91 13.84
C ASN A 111 18.40 -1.57 12.54
N LYS A 112 17.45 -2.51 12.65
CA LYS A 112 16.72 -3.02 11.48
C LYS A 112 15.77 -1.93 10.99
N TYR A 113 15.96 -1.48 9.76
CA TYR A 113 15.05 -0.51 9.15
C TYR A 113 13.62 -1.07 9.19
N PRO A 114 12.66 -0.32 9.77
CA PRO A 114 11.27 -0.74 9.72
C PRO A 114 10.86 -0.87 8.25
N ALA A 115 10.18 -1.96 7.91
CA ALA A 115 9.73 -2.24 6.55
C ALA A 115 8.87 -1.10 5.97
N GLU A 116 8.24 -0.31 6.84
CA GLU A 116 7.51 0.92 6.48
C GLU A 116 8.40 1.99 5.82
N LEU A 117 9.66 2.15 6.23
CA LEU A 117 10.60 3.09 5.58
C LEU A 117 11.14 2.57 4.25
N LEU A 118 11.15 1.25 4.06
CA LEU A 118 11.57 0.61 2.81
C LEU A 118 10.40 0.47 1.81
N ARG A 119 9.16 0.64 2.29
CA ARG A 119 7.96 0.67 1.47
C ARG A 119 7.94 1.97 0.67
N ARG A 120 7.92 1.81 -0.64
CA ARG A 120 7.92 2.91 -1.61
C ARG A 120 6.55 3.16 -2.20
N PHE A 121 5.53 2.68 -1.49
CA PHE A 121 4.17 2.91 -1.86
C PHE A 121 3.35 3.20 -0.62
N GLU A 122 2.39 4.08 -0.79
CA GLU A 122 1.41 4.42 0.21
C GLU A 122 0.04 3.89 -0.23
N ILE A 123 -0.76 3.48 0.74
CA ILE A 123 -2.12 2.98 0.49
C ILE A 123 -3.11 3.95 1.10
N TYR A 124 -4.03 4.39 0.26
CA TYR A 124 -5.13 5.24 0.65
C TYR A 124 -6.45 4.51 0.44
N PHE A 125 -7.34 4.63 1.42
CA PHE A 125 -8.72 4.18 1.26
C PHE A 125 -9.57 5.36 0.82
N LYS A 126 -10.28 5.19 -0.29
CA LYS A 126 -11.34 6.11 -0.67
C LYS A 126 -12.60 5.72 0.06
N ASN A 127 -13.21 6.70 0.72
CA ASN A 127 -14.43 6.47 1.50
C ASN A 127 -15.58 5.99 0.61
N LYS A 128 -16.57 5.32 1.23
CA LYS A 128 -17.81 4.90 0.58
C LYS A 128 -18.51 6.12 -0.02
N SER A 129 -19.01 6.00 -1.25
CA SER A 129 -19.76 7.06 -1.93
C SER A 129 -20.94 7.60 -1.09
N ASP A 130 -21.61 6.74 -0.33
CA ASP A 130 -22.71 7.12 0.59
C ASP A 130 -22.20 7.92 1.80
N ALA A 131 -21.03 7.56 2.34
CA ALA A 131 -20.45 8.21 3.51
C ALA A 131 -19.92 9.62 3.20
N ASP A 132 -19.51 9.86 1.96
CA ASP A 132 -19.03 11.17 1.48
C ASP A 132 -20.15 12.22 1.36
N GLN A 133 -21.42 11.79 1.36
CA GLN A 133 -22.58 12.67 1.44
C GLN A 133 -22.87 13.07 2.89
N LEU A 134 -22.72 12.13 3.85
CA LEU A 134 -22.91 12.40 5.27
C LEU A 134 -21.81 13.31 5.85
N SER A 135 -20.56 13.15 5.42
CA SER A 135 -19.43 13.96 5.91
C SER A 135 -19.58 15.44 5.52
N LYS A 136 -20.08 15.73 4.30
CA LYS A 136 -20.36 17.09 3.84
C LYS A 136 -21.57 17.71 4.54
N ALA A 137 -22.53 16.89 4.97
CA ALA A 137 -23.67 17.34 5.77
C ALA A 137 -23.32 17.56 7.26
N ASN A 138 -22.37 16.78 7.81
CA ASN A 138 -22.00 16.78 9.23
C ASN A 138 -20.69 17.52 9.55
N ALA A 139 -20.09 18.23 8.58
CA ALA A 139 -18.88 19.04 8.78
C ALA A 139 -19.11 20.35 9.58
N CYS A 140 -20.20 20.44 10.36
CA CYS A 140 -20.39 21.47 11.37
C CYS A 140 -20.36 20.81 12.75
N GLY A 141 -19.17 20.79 13.37
CA GLY A 141 -19.01 20.61 14.81
C GLY A 141 -18.73 19.18 15.28
N PHE A 142 -17.46 18.78 15.27
CA PHE A 142 -16.92 17.93 16.33
C PHE A 142 -15.54 18.44 16.73
N ASN A 143 -15.53 19.33 17.74
CA ASN A 143 -14.33 19.67 18.49
C ASN A 143 -13.86 18.42 19.23
N LEU A 144 -12.71 17.88 18.84
CA LEU A 144 -12.00 16.93 19.67
C LEU A 144 -11.06 17.74 20.57
N HIS A 145 -11.55 18.11 21.76
CA HIS A 145 -10.70 18.48 22.88
C HIS A 145 -10.34 17.19 23.61
N LEU A 146 -9.07 16.81 23.55
CA LEU A 146 -8.32 16.07 24.57
C LEU A 146 -6.84 16.34 24.34
#